data_AF-A0A2D4WJD2-F1
#
_entry.id   AF-A0A2D4WJD2-F1
#
_cell.length_a   1.000
_cell.length_b   1.000
_cell.length_c   1.000
_cell.angle_alpha   90.00
_cell.angle_beta   90.00
_cell.angle_gamma   90.00
#
_symmetry.space_group_name_H-M   'P 1'
#
loop_
_entity.id
_entity.type
_entity.pdbx_description
1 polymer ?
#
loop_
_entity_poly.entity_id
_entity_poly.type
_entity_poly.pdbx_seq_one_letter_code
_entity_poly.pdbx_strand_id
1 'polypeptide(L)'
;MKPPKHSAAPKRRKKKPSGPPPLRDSASEAIGHFLETLDGEPCSELYDMVLHQVEEPLFKAVLDYTQYNQSHAAAMLGLNRGTLRKKLRQHGLLAESEPPKSKRSARRGKAPTNSKTTSKGKR
;
A
#
# COMPACT_ATOMS: atom_id res chain seq x y z
N MET A 1 37.39 -41.00 51.24
CA MET A 1 36.75 -39.65 51.26
C MET A 1 36.25 -39.30 49.86
N LYS A 2 35.15 -38.54 49.76
CA LYS A 2 34.52 -37.99 48.54
C LYS A 2 33.55 -36.85 48.98
N PRO A 3 33.07 -35.94 48.11
CA PRO A 3 33.44 -35.68 46.72
C PRO A 3 34.28 -34.35 46.67
N PRO A 4 34.01 -33.22 45.95
CA PRO A 4 32.96 -32.83 44.99
C PRO A 4 33.43 -32.56 43.53
N LYS A 5 32.62 -33.02 42.57
CA LYS A 5 32.22 -32.34 41.31
C LYS A 5 33.30 -31.75 40.39
N HIS A 6 33.51 -32.39 39.24
CA HIS A 6 33.93 -31.66 38.03
C HIS A 6 32.94 -30.52 37.77
N SER A 7 33.47 -29.30 37.71
CA SER A 7 32.69 -28.09 37.44
C SER A 7 31.97 -28.22 36.10
N ALA A 8 30.63 -28.22 36.12
CA ALA A 8 29.85 -28.09 34.90
C ALA A 8 30.12 -26.71 34.31
N ALA A 9 30.88 -26.66 33.21
CA ALA A 9 31.19 -25.42 32.51
C ALA A 9 29.90 -24.61 32.29
N PRO A 10 29.89 -23.30 32.61
CA PRO A 10 28.66 -22.52 32.53
C PRO A 10 28.18 -22.50 31.08
N LYS A 11 27.07 -23.20 30.80
CA LYS A 11 26.37 -23.10 29.52
C LYS A 11 26.14 -21.62 29.26
N ARG A 12 26.86 -21.04 28.28
CA ARG A 12 26.76 -19.62 27.93
C ARG A 12 25.30 -19.31 27.64
N ARG A 13 24.59 -18.72 28.61
CA ARG A 13 23.21 -18.24 28.42
C ARG A 13 23.30 -17.22 27.29
N LYS A 14 22.84 -17.57 26.08
CA LYS A 14 22.76 -16.59 24.99
C LYS A 14 21.87 -15.47 25.53
N LYS A 15 22.44 -14.27 25.70
CA LYS A 15 21.64 -13.10 26.07
C LYS A 15 20.56 -12.96 25.00
N LYS A 16 19.28 -12.90 25.42
CA LYS A 16 18.22 -12.52 24.48
C LYS A 16 18.61 -11.15 23.87
N PRO A 17 18.51 -10.96 22.56
CA PRO A 17 18.77 -9.65 21.96
C PRO A 17 17.81 -8.62 22.58
N SER A 18 18.31 -7.41 22.83
CA SER A 18 17.58 -6.35 23.55
C SER A 18 16.70 -5.52 22.62
N GLY A 19 15.92 -6.19 21.77
CA GLY A 19 15.05 -5.56 20.76
C GLY A 19 14.11 -6.58 20.13
N PRO A 20 13.17 -6.13 19.28
CA PRO A 20 12.32 -7.04 18.51
C PRO A 20 13.16 -7.98 17.62
N PRO A 21 12.66 -9.18 17.29
CA PRO A 21 13.33 -10.05 16.32
C PRO A 21 13.44 -9.34 14.95
N PRO A 22 14.40 -9.74 14.10
CA PRO A 22 14.44 -9.33 12.70
C PRO A 22 13.08 -9.53 12.03
N LEU A 23 12.66 -8.59 11.17
CA LEU A 23 11.34 -8.63 10.53
C LEU A 23 11.03 -9.97 9.84
N ARG A 24 12.06 -10.59 9.23
CA ARG A 24 11.96 -11.92 8.62
C ARG A 24 11.56 -13.01 9.62
N ASP A 25 12.13 -13.00 10.81
CA ASP A 25 11.90 -14.01 11.84
C ASP A 25 10.50 -13.81 12.44
N SER A 26 10.15 -12.56 12.76
CA SER A 26 8.80 -12.17 13.22
C SER A 26 7.70 -12.53 12.21
N ALA A 27 7.95 -12.31 10.92
CA ALA A 27 7.01 -12.68 9.85
C ALA A 27 6.91 -14.21 9.70
N SER A 28 8.02 -14.94 9.80
CA SER A 28 8.02 -16.40 9.75
C SER A 28 7.25 -17.03 10.92
N GLU A 29 7.37 -16.46 12.13
CA GLU A 29 6.64 -16.89 13.31
C GLU A 29 5.12 -16.63 13.15
N ALA A 30 4.74 -15.42 12.71
CA ALA A 30 3.34 -15.05 12.50
C ALA A 30 2.66 -15.86 11.37
N ILE A 31 3.36 -16.09 10.25
CA ILE A 31 2.83 -16.89 9.13
C ILE A 31 2.72 -18.36 9.53
N GLY A 32 3.71 -18.91 10.25
CA GLY A 32 3.66 -20.28 10.77
C GLY A 32 2.45 -20.50 11.67
N HIS A 33 2.26 -19.63 12.67
CA HIS A 33 1.09 -19.67 13.55
C HIS A 33 -0.23 -19.52 12.79
N PHE A 34 -0.32 -18.63 11.78
CA PHE A 34 -1.53 -18.49 10.97
C PHE A 34 -1.87 -19.79 10.22
N LEU A 35 -0.88 -20.43 9.61
CA LEU A 35 -1.05 -21.70 8.90
C LEU A 35 -1.45 -22.85 9.84
N GLU A 36 -0.89 -22.89 11.05
CA GLU A 36 -1.31 -23.84 12.09
C GLU A 36 -2.79 -23.62 12.51
N THR A 37 -3.25 -22.37 12.59
CA THR A 37 -4.65 -22.05 12.92
C THR A 37 -5.67 -22.30 11.79
N LEU A 38 -5.24 -22.65 10.57
CA LEU A 38 -6.15 -23.02 9.50
C LEU A 38 -6.76 -24.42 9.69
N ASP A 39 -6.14 -25.30 10.49
CA ASP A 39 -6.63 -26.67 10.80
C ASP A 39 -7.08 -27.51 9.58
N GLY A 40 -6.44 -27.28 8.42
CA GLY A 40 -6.75 -27.97 7.15
C GLY A 40 -7.79 -27.29 6.26
N GLU A 41 -8.43 -26.19 6.69
CA GLU A 41 -9.35 -25.42 5.86
C GLU A 41 -8.64 -24.74 4.66
N PRO A 42 -9.27 -24.69 3.47
CA PRO A 42 -8.65 -24.10 2.28
C PRO A 42 -8.60 -22.57 2.37
N CYS A 43 -7.39 -22.02 2.40
CA CYS A 43 -7.14 -20.57 2.35
C CYS A 43 -6.71 -20.15 0.93
N SER A 44 -7.54 -19.35 0.26
CA SER A 44 -7.20 -18.63 -0.98
C SER A 44 -6.66 -17.22 -0.67
N GLU A 45 -6.00 -16.58 -1.64
CA GLU A 45 -5.49 -15.20 -1.56
C GLU A 45 -4.52 -14.90 -0.39
N LEU A 46 -3.93 -15.92 0.24
CA LEU A 46 -2.97 -15.77 1.35
C LEU A 46 -1.81 -14.82 1.03
N TYR A 47 -1.30 -14.86 -0.20
CA TYR A 47 -0.23 -13.96 -0.65
C TYR A 47 -0.64 -12.49 -0.59
N ASP A 48 -1.81 -12.15 -1.14
CA ASP A 48 -2.31 -10.77 -1.15
C ASP A 48 -2.70 -10.33 0.26
N MET A 49 -3.29 -11.20 1.09
CA MET A 49 -3.58 -10.90 2.50
C MET A 49 -2.29 -10.54 3.27
N VAL A 50 -1.23 -11.36 3.16
CA VAL A 50 0.06 -11.10 3.82
C VAL A 50 0.72 -9.84 3.25
N LEU A 51 0.66 -9.63 1.93
CA LEU A 51 1.20 -8.43 1.30
C LEU A 51 0.49 -7.17 1.79
N HIS A 52 -0.84 -7.19 1.94
CA HIS A 52 -1.61 -6.09 2.52
C HIS A 52 -1.19 -5.78 3.96
N GLN A 53 -1.09 -6.80 4.82
CA GLN A 53 -0.66 -6.68 6.22
C GLN A 53 0.75 -6.08 6.39
N VAL A 54 1.64 -6.26 5.40
CA VAL A 54 3.01 -5.73 5.42
C VAL A 54 3.11 -4.35 4.75
N GLU A 55 2.38 -4.11 3.67
CA GLU A 55 2.44 -2.86 2.91
C GLU A 55 1.78 -1.68 3.62
N GLU A 56 0.62 -1.86 4.27
CA GLU A 56 -0.05 -0.78 5.00
C GLU A 56 0.84 -0.13 6.08
N PRO A 57 1.42 -0.87 7.05
CA PRO A 57 2.29 -0.27 8.07
C PRO A 57 3.57 0.31 7.48
N LEU A 58 4.13 -0.28 6.41
CA LEU A 58 5.29 0.27 5.70
C LEU A 58 4.97 1.64 5.10
N PHE A 59 3.87 1.77 4.36
CA PHE A 59 3.48 3.03 3.74
C PHE A 59 3.10 4.09 4.77
N LYS A 60 2.40 3.71 5.85
CA LYS A 60 2.07 4.61 6.96
C LYS A 60 3.33 5.17 7.62
N ALA A 61 4.28 4.31 8.02
CA ALA A 61 5.53 4.72 8.65
C ALA A 61 6.37 5.65 7.75
N VAL A 62 6.45 5.37 6.45
CA VAL A 62 7.18 6.23 5.51
C VAL A 62 6.44 7.55 5.24
N LEU A 63 5.10 7.56 5.16
CA LEU A 63 4.35 8.80 5.05
C LEU A 63 4.54 9.69 6.29
N ASP A 64 4.45 9.13 7.50
CA ASP A 64 4.69 9.87 8.74
C ASP A 64 6.13 10.41 8.79
N TYR A 65 7.13 9.57 8.49
CA TYR A 65 8.55 9.98 8.45
C TYR A 65 8.83 11.09 7.41
N THR A 66 8.15 11.05 6.26
CA THR A 66 8.31 12.05 5.20
C THR A 66 7.33 13.23 5.30
N GLN A 67 6.61 13.37 6.42
CA GLN A 67 5.60 14.43 6.64
C GLN A 67 4.58 14.50 5.49
N TYR A 68 4.11 13.34 5.04
CA TYR A 68 3.17 13.15 3.93
C TYR A 68 3.66 13.67 2.56
N ASN A 69 4.95 13.97 2.41
CA ASN A 69 5.55 14.31 1.11
C ASN A 69 5.67 13.08 0.21
N GLN A 70 4.62 12.82 -0.56
CA GLN A 70 4.52 11.65 -1.46
C GLN A 70 5.66 11.52 -2.47
N SER A 71 6.32 12.61 -2.87
CA SER A 71 7.47 12.53 -3.79
C SER A 71 8.71 12.00 -3.06
N HIS A 72 8.93 12.45 -1.83
CA HIS A 72 10.01 11.95 -0.98
C HIS A 72 9.75 10.50 -0.54
N ALA A 73 8.51 10.18 -0.13
CA ALA A 73 8.09 8.81 0.19
C ALA A 73 8.32 7.85 -0.99
N ALA A 74 7.93 8.26 -2.20
CA ALA A 74 8.12 7.44 -3.41
C ALA A 74 9.61 7.17 -3.69
N ALA A 75 10.46 8.19 -3.59
CA ALA A 75 11.90 8.04 -3.75
C ALA A 75 12.51 7.10 -2.68
N MET A 76 12.10 7.25 -1.41
CA MET A 76 12.55 6.41 -0.29
C MET A 76 12.14 4.95 -0.44
N LEU A 77 10.94 4.69 -0.94
CA LEU A 77 10.41 3.34 -1.21
C LEU A 77 10.93 2.74 -2.52
N GLY A 78 11.70 3.48 -3.33
CA GLY A 78 12.12 3.04 -4.66
C GLY A 78 10.97 2.90 -5.67
N LEU A 79 9.82 3.57 -5.42
CA LEU A 79 8.62 3.47 -6.24
C LEU A 79 8.44 4.68 -7.15
N ASN A 80 7.85 4.47 -8.32
CA ASN A 80 7.25 5.57 -9.07
C ASN A 80 6.10 6.17 -8.24
N ARG A 81 6.02 7.51 -8.15
CA ARG A 81 4.93 8.25 -7.48
C ARG A 81 3.54 7.82 -7.95
N GLY A 82 3.38 7.44 -9.22
CA GLY A 82 2.14 6.88 -9.76
C GLY A 82 1.76 5.53 -9.12
N THR A 83 2.74 4.66 -8.91
CA THR A 83 2.59 3.37 -8.23
C THR A 83 2.28 3.57 -6.75
N LEU A 84 3.03 4.42 -6.06
CA LEU A 84 2.75 4.77 -4.65
C LEU A 84 1.32 5.28 -4.49
N ARG A 85 0.85 6.20 -5.35
CA ARG A 85 -0.53 6.71 -5.29
C ARG A 85 -1.61 5.65 -5.51
N LYS A 86 -1.36 4.63 -6.33
CA LYS A 86 -2.28 3.49 -6.46
C LYS A 86 -2.31 2.66 -5.17
N LYS A 87 -1.14 2.27 -4.68
CA LYS A 87 -0.96 1.52 -3.43
C LYS A 87 -1.59 2.21 -2.22
N LEU A 88 -1.38 3.52 -2.05
CA LEU A 88 -1.99 4.28 -0.96
C LEU A 88 -3.53 4.30 -1.01
N ARG A 89 -4.16 4.24 -2.19
CA ARG A 89 -5.62 4.09 -2.28
C ARG A 89 -6.08 2.67 -1.96
N GLN A 90 -5.35 1.66 -2.44
CA GLN A 90 -5.64 0.25 -2.15
C GLN A 90 -5.65 -0.05 -0.64
N HIS A 91 -4.80 0.65 0.12
CA HIS A 91 -4.71 0.55 1.59
C HIS A 91 -5.51 1.64 2.34
N GLY A 92 -6.39 2.40 1.68
CA GLY A 92 -7.21 3.44 2.32
C GLY A 92 -6.44 4.67 2.87
N LEU A 93 -5.12 4.72 2.71
CA LEU A 93 -4.22 5.79 3.19
C LEU A 93 -4.30 7.09 2.37
N LEU A 94 -5.09 7.11 1.29
CA LEU A 94 -5.38 8.30 0.51
C LEU A 94 -6.87 8.31 0.16
N ALA A 95 -7.59 9.33 0.62
CA ALA A 95 -8.98 9.54 0.25
C ALA A 95 -9.14 9.50 -1.27
N GLU A 96 -10.12 8.74 -1.76
CA GLU A 96 -10.58 8.92 -3.13
C GLU A 96 -11.16 10.32 -3.23
N SER A 97 -10.58 11.14 -4.10
CA SER A 97 -11.27 12.33 -4.55
C SER A 97 -12.52 11.86 -5.30
N GLU A 98 -13.69 12.11 -4.71
CA GLU A 98 -15.03 11.94 -5.27
C GLU A 98 -15.04 11.90 -6.81
N PRO A 99 -15.75 10.94 -7.44
CA PRO A 99 -15.78 10.82 -8.89
C PRO A 99 -16.14 12.18 -9.52
N PRO A 100 -15.44 12.60 -10.59
CA PRO A 100 -15.50 13.98 -11.06
C PRO A 100 -16.94 14.33 -11.42
N LYS A 101 -17.58 15.19 -10.60
CA LYS A 101 -18.92 15.73 -10.87
C LYS A 101 -18.94 16.23 -12.30
N SER A 102 -19.70 15.53 -13.15
CA SER A 102 -19.68 15.80 -14.58
C SER A 102 -20.17 17.23 -14.81
N LYS A 103 -19.23 18.13 -15.13
CA LYS A 103 -19.58 19.44 -15.69
C LYS A 103 -20.11 19.16 -17.09
N ARG A 104 -21.40 18.80 -17.19
CA ARG A 104 -22.20 18.92 -18.40
C ARG A 104 -22.08 20.37 -18.85
N SER A 105 -21.10 20.64 -19.71
CA SER A 105 -20.92 21.95 -20.30
C SER A 105 -22.20 22.27 -21.06
N ALA A 106 -22.99 23.19 -20.51
CA ALA A 106 -24.20 23.66 -21.14
C ALA A 106 -23.78 24.31 -22.46
N ARG A 107 -23.99 23.60 -23.56
CA ARG A 107 -23.65 24.02 -24.92
C ARG A 107 -24.59 25.16 -25.30
N ARG A 108 -24.23 26.36 -24.85
CA ARG A 108 -25.02 27.58 -24.99
C ARG A 108 -25.26 27.83 -26.48
N GLY A 109 -26.52 28.00 -26.85
CA GLY A 109 -26.96 27.88 -28.23
C GLY A 109 -26.38 28.94 -29.17
N LYS A 110 -26.35 28.61 -30.46
CA LYS A 110 -26.22 29.58 -31.55
C LYS A 110 -27.35 29.32 -32.54
N ALA A 111 -28.24 30.29 -32.69
CA ALA A 111 -29.41 30.18 -33.56
C ALA A 111 -28.99 30.22 -35.05
N PRO A 112 -29.67 29.50 -35.95
CA PRO A 112 -29.49 29.65 -37.39
C PRO A 112 -30.20 30.91 -37.88
N THR A 113 -29.44 31.90 -38.35
CA THR A 113 -29.99 33.06 -39.06
C THR A 113 -30.34 32.67 -40.49
N ASN A 114 -31.63 32.73 -40.84
CA ASN A 114 -32.12 32.46 -42.19
C ASN A 114 -32.14 33.76 -43.01
N SER A 115 -31.43 33.80 -44.15
CA SER A 115 -31.44 34.95 -45.07
C SER A 115 -31.64 34.48 -46.51
N LYS A 116 -32.87 34.66 -47.00
CA LYS A 116 -33.30 34.32 -48.36
C LYS A 116 -33.43 35.60 -49.20
N THR A 117 -32.51 35.80 -50.14
CA THR A 117 -32.60 36.81 -51.22
C THR A 117 -31.96 36.21 -52.48
N THR A 118 -32.72 35.68 -53.45
CA THR A 118 -33.41 36.38 -54.57
C THR A 118 -32.48 37.04 -55.61
N SER A 119 -32.77 36.75 -56.89
CA SER A 119 -32.59 37.63 -58.07
C SER A 119 -31.35 37.44 -59.00
N LYS A 120 -31.57 36.62 -60.05
CA LYS A 120 -31.67 37.07 -61.48
C LYS A 120 -30.44 37.60 -62.23
N GLY A 121 -30.23 37.04 -63.43
CA GLY A 121 -29.50 37.67 -64.56
C GLY A 121 -28.16 36.96 -64.87
N LYS A 122 -27.99 36.23 -65.97
CA LYS A 122 -28.16 36.55 -67.42
C LYS A 122 -27.06 37.44 -67.99
N ARG A 123 -25.92 36.85 -68.36
CA ARG A 123 -25.45 36.79 -69.76
C ARG A 123 -24.31 35.79 -69.90
#